data_AF-A0A2T0X1D7-F1
#
_entry.id   AF-A0A2T0X1D7-F1
#
_cell.length_a   1.000
_cell.length_b   1.000
_cell.length_c   1.000
_cell.angle_alpha   90.00
_cell.angle_beta   90.00
_cell.angle_gamma   90.00
#
_symmetry.space_group_name_H-M   'P 1'
#
loop_
_entity.id
_entity.type
_entity.pdbx_description
1 polymer ?
#
loop_
_entity_poly.entity_id
_entity_poly.type
_entity_poly.pdbx_seq_one_letter_code
_entity_poly.pdbx_strand_id
1 'polypeptide(L)'
;MRHVPTILAAALAALTLPQAARAHPGPADANGCHWDFLFYHCHQIAPQQAPLPQAQAVPVPSRPFQAEPSRQPRVDPRRVLVREVQTALSDLGCEPGPIDGAEGPSTRSAIERYEAAFGYPVVGAPTDVLLRRIRADRSRAVLGACEPRGGALAIAPLPGAGPAIEEASGGAIGLSSLPPPPNDPGRPTLTGFPELKAAAGQVPILDFDGLPVRIDGVAAAPGLTAEADLGELTAAISPEPHVTCELTRGLDAQGRLVGQCRANARDLGEQLVLAGAALDCPAESAGRYADAEGRARRSGRIPDGVAAAADCADPAGAVASAPTAPGPLDIDAIGVEALEAVGRN
;
A
#
# COMPACT_ATOMS: atom_id res chain seq x y z
N MET A 1 75.66 90.30 8.22
CA MET A 1 75.65 91.60 7.51
C MET A 1 74.78 91.47 6.26
N ARG A 2 74.13 92.57 5.90
CA ARG A 2 73.08 92.77 4.88
C ARG A 2 73.38 92.12 3.52
N HIS A 3 72.37 91.60 2.82
CA HIS A 3 71.67 92.31 1.73
C HIS A 3 70.60 91.44 1.05
N VAL A 4 69.67 92.16 0.43
CA VAL A 4 68.37 91.90 -0.22
C VAL A 4 68.56 92.34 -1.70
N PRO A 5 67.74 92.05 -2.73
CA PRO A 5 66.89 90.90 -3.15
C PRO A 5 67.01 90.55 -4.68
N THR A 6 66.02 89.79 -5.20
CA THR A 6 65.25 89.96 -6.47
C THR A 6 65.51 89.11 -7.74
N ILE A 7 64.37 88.76 -8.35
CA ILE A 7 64.06 88.36 -9.75
C ILE A 7 64.24 86.86 -10.04
N LEU A 8 63.42 86.13 -10.79
CA LEU A 8 62.03 86.14 -11.32
C LEU A 8 62.04 84.98 -12.34
N ALA A 9 60.93 84.23 -12.46
CA ALA A 9 60.47 83.57 -13.68
C ALA A 9 61.16 82.28 -14.20
N ALA A 10 60.33 81.21 -14.18
CA ALA A 10 59.85 80.47 -15.36
C ALA A 10 60.34 79.04 -15.63
N ALA A 11 59.35 78.27 -16.08
CA ALA A 11 59.40 77.04 -16.89
C ALA A 11 59.65 75.70 -16.18
N LEU A 12 58.60 75.25 -15.48
CA LEU A 12 58.18 73.84 -15.43
C LEU A 12 57.75 73.38 -16.84
N ALA A 13 58.41 72.35 -17.39
CA ALA A 13 57.80 71.28 -18.21
C ALA A 13 58.88 70.40 -18.85
N ALA A 14 58.92 69.09 -18.51
CA ALA A 14 59.04 68.00 -19.47
C ALA A 14 59.20 66.61 -18.81
N LEU A 15 58.23 65.75 -19.10
CA LEU A 15 58.40 64.33 -19.47
C LEU A 15 58.68 63.29 -18.37
N THR A 16 57.63 62.93 -17.64
CA THR A 16 57.32 61.52 -17.36
C THR A 16 55.82 61.29 -17.63
N LEU A 17 55.48 60.65 -18.75
CA LEU A 17 54.10 60.23 -19.02
C LEU A 17 53.74 59.05 -18.10
N PRO A 18 52.64 59.11 -17.33
CA PRO A 18 52.05 57.89 -16.77
C PRO A 18 51.38 57.11 -17.91
N GLN A 19 51.61 55.80 -17.95
CA GLN A 19 50.91 54.87 -18.82
C GLN A 19 49.41 54.96 -18.54
N ALA A 20 48.68 55.65 -19.41
CA ALA A 20 47.23 55.60 -19.42
C ALA A 20 46.80 54.19 -19.81
N ALA A 21 46.24 53.45 -18.85
CA ALA A 21 45.43 52.27 -19.12
C ALA A 21 44.36 52.66 -20.14
N ARG A 22 44.47 52.10 -21.36
CA ARG A 22 43.44 52.25 -22.39
C ARG A 22 42.20 51.49 -21.93
N ALA A 23 41.24 52.20 -21.36
CA ALA A 23 39.89 51.69 -21.20
C ALA A 23 39.26 51.54 -22.59
N HIS A 24 38.89 50.31 -22.95
CA HIS A 24 38.07 50.03 -24.13
C HIS A 24 36.58 50.15 -23.75
N PRO A 25 35.74 50.88 -24.51
CA PRO A 25 34.32 51.01 -24.19
C PRO A 25 33.51 50.04 -25.08
N GLY A 26 33.01 48.95 -24.49
CA GLY A 26 31.92 48.17 -25.04
C GLY A 26 30.78 48.12 -24.03
N PRO A 27 29.50 48.31 -24.43
CA PRO A 27 28.39 48.17 -23.50
C PRO A 27 28.28 46.71 -23.05
N ALA A 28 28.20 46.50 -21.74
CA ALA A 28 27.87 45.19 -21.17
C ALA A 28 26.40 44.84 -21.45
N ASP A 29 26.09 43.55 -21.49
CA ASP A 29 24.71 43.08 -21.58
C ASP A 29 23.93 43.27 -20.25
N ALA A 30 22.65 42.90 -20.26
CA ALA A 30 21.75 43.06 -19.11
C ALA A 30 22.19 42.30 -17.85
N ASN A 31 23.15 41.38 -17.96
CA ASN A 31 23.71 40.62 -16.85
C ASN A 31 25.10 41.13 -16.43
N GLY A 32 25.57 42.25 -16.98
CA GLY A 32 26.86 42.86 -16.65
C GLY A 32 28.06 42.12 -17.26
N CYS A 33 27.85 41.39 -18.35
CA CYS A 33 28.87 40.62 -19.03
C CYS A 33 29.30 41.28 -20.35
N HIS A 34 30.57 41.12 -20.71
CA HIS A 34 31.07 41.61 -21.98
C HIS A 34 32.25 40.78 -22.49
N TRP A 35 32.54 40.96 -23.78
CA TRP A 35 33.72 40.39 -24.44
C TRP A 35 34.87 41.38 -24.37
N ASP A 36 36.02 40.95 -23.86
CA ASP A 36 37.26 41.72 -23.99
C ASP A 36 38.28 40.91 -24.79
N PHE A 37 38.64 41.44 -25.95
CA PHE A 37 39.42 40.96 -27.11
C PHE A 37 39.47 39.44 -27.43
N LEU A 38 39.48 38.52 -26.48
CA LEU A 38 39.42 37.06 -26.69
C LEU A 38 38.65 36.25 -25.62
N PHE A 39 38.13 36.86 -24.54
CA PHE A 39 37.40 36.12 -23.49
C PHE A 39 36.11 36.81 -23.06
N TYR A 40 35.06 36.02 -22.83
CA TYR A 40 33.81 36.49 -22.23
C TYR A 40 33.90 36.36 -20.72
N HIS A 41 33.72 37.46 -20.02
CA HIS A 41 33.62 37.43 -18.57
C HIS A 41 32.56 38.42 -18.08
N CYS A 42 32.05 38.13 -16.88
CA CYS A 42 31.03 38.92 -16.20
C CYS A 42 31.62 39.60 -14.97
N HIS A 43 31.20 40.83 -14.70
CA HIS A 43 31.44 41.47 -13.41
C HIS A 43 30.18 41.36 -12.54
N GLN A 44 30.35 40.99 -11.27
CA GLN A 44 29.26 41.06 -10.29
C GLN A 44 28.98 42.52 -9.93
N ILE A 45 28.12 43.16 -10.72
CA ILE A 45 27.47 44.40 -10.28
C ILE A 45 26.29 43.96 -9.42
N ALA A 46 26.47 43.94 -8.10
CA ALA A 46 25.33 43.79 -7.19
C ALA A 46 24.30 44.89 -7.54
N PRO A 47 23.03 44.55 -7.78
CA PRO A 47 22.03 45.58 -8.04
C PRO A 47 21.98 46.48 -6.81
N GLN A 48 22.32 47.76 -6.97
CA GLN A 48 22.08 48.74 -5.92
C GLN A 48 20.56 48.80 -5.73
N GLN A 49 20.05 48.16 -4.69
CA GLN A 49 18.67 48.33 -4.28
C GLN A 49 18.49 49.81 -3.93
N ALA A 50 17.74 50.54 -4.75
CA ALA A 50 17.29 51.87 -4.39
C ALA A 50 16.57 51.77 -3.02
N PRO A 51 16.76 52.72 -2.09
CA PRO A 51 16.03 52.70 -0.84
C PRO A 51 14.54 52.70 -1.14
N LEU A 52 13.84 51.63 -0.74
CA LEU A 52 12.38 51.58 -0.83
C LEU A 52 11.80 52.75 -0.02
N PRO A 53 10.79 53.47 -0.53
CA PRO A 53 10.03 54.41 0.29
C PRO A 53 9.45 53.63 1.48
N GLN A 54 9.74 54.07 2.70
CA GLN A 54 9.18 53.46 3.89
C GLN A 54 7.67 53.72 3.91
N ALA A 55 6.90 52.78 3.37
CA ALA A 55 5.45 52.76 3.52
C ALA A 55 5.14 52.50 5.00
N GLN A 56 4.54 53.48 5.67
CA GLN A 56 4.03 53.28 7.02
C GLN A 56 2.97 52.18 6.99
N ALA A 57 3.21 51.10 7.74
CA ALA A 57 2.28 50.00 7.84
C ALA A 57 0.99 50.48 8.50
N VAL A 58 -0.10 50.54 7.73
CA VAL A 58 -1.44 50.64 8.31
C VAL A 58 -1.72 49.31 9.01
N PRO A 59 -2.11 49.29 10.29
CA PRO A 59 -2.42 48.04 10.98
C PRO A 59 -3.70 47.44 10.39
N VAL A 60 -3.54 46.48 9.48
CA VAL A 60 -4.63 45.60 9.06
C VAL A 60 -4.84 44.59 10.19
N PRO A 61 -6.05 44.44 10.74
CA PRO A 61 -6.30 43.42 11.75
C PRO A 61 -6.07 42.04 11.15
N SER A 62 -4.98 41.39 11.57
CA SER A 62 -4.63 40.03 11.20
C SER A 62 -5.57 39.06 11.92
N ARG A 63 -6.71 38.77 11.27
CA ARG A 63 -7.39 37.50 11.55
C ARG A 63 -6.43 36.37 11.13
N PRO A 64 -6.16 35.37 11.99
CA PRO A 64 -5.39 34.22 11.58
C PRO A 64 -6.09 33.59 10.37
N PHE A 65 -5.39 33.56 9.24
CA PHE A 65 -5.79 32.72 8.11
C PHE A 65 -5.64 31.28 8.59
N GLN A 66 -6.74 30.69 9.08
CA GLN A 66 -6.78 29.25 9.20
C GLN A 66 -6.80 28.72 7.77
N ALA A 67 -5.68 28.18 7.33
CA ALA A 67 -5.61 27.49 6.05
C ALA A 67 -6.66 26.38 6.09
N GLU A 68 -7.73 26.54 5.31
CA GLU A 68 -8.63 25.43 5.04
C GLU A 68 -7.77 24.29 4.47
N PRO A 69 -7.86 23.07 5.01
CA PRO A 69 -7.07 21.96 4.51
C PRO A 69 -7.36 21.82 3.03
N SER A 70 -6.30 21.99 2.20
CA SER A 70 -6.39 21.91 0.75
C SER A 70 -7.13 20.64 0.37
N ARG A 71 -8.32 20.79 -0.23
CA ARG A 71 -9.15 19.70 -0.73
C ARG A 71 -8.49 19.10 -1.98
N GLN A 72 -7.37 18.41 -1.80
CA GLN A 72 -6.80 17.60 -2.86
C GLN A 72 -7.84 16.52 -3.23
N PRO A 73 -8.09 16.26 -4.52
CA PRO A 73 -8.93 15.14 -4.92
C PRO A 73 -8.34 13.88 -4.29
N ARG A 74 -9.08 13.25 -3.39
CA ARG A 74 -8.65 12.00 -2.77
C ARG A 74 -8.65 10.94 -3.88
N VAL A 75 -7.47 10.67 -4.45
CA VAL A 75 -7.33 9.59 -5.42
C VAL A 75 -7.58 8.30 -4.66
N ASP A 76 -8.60 7.54 -5.08
CA ASP A 76 -8.89 6.23 -4.52
C ASP A 76 -7.70 5.29 -4.76
N PRO A 77 -7.00 4.83 -3.70
CA PRO A 77 -5.86 3.93 -3.83
C PRO A 77 -6.20 2.64 -4.58
N ARG A 78 -7.42 2.12 -4.42
CA ARG A 78 -7.87 0.90 -5.11
C ARG A 78 -7.92 1.12 -6.62
N ARG A 79 -8.43 2.27 -7.05
CA ARG A 79 -8.46 2.64 -8.47
C ARG A 79 -7.06 2.79 -9.08
N VAL A 80 -6.06 3.14 -8.26
CA VAL A 80 -4.65 3.18 -8.70
C VAL A 80 -4.13 1.75 -8.87
N LEU A 81 -4.32 0.89 -7.86
CA LEU A 81 -3.92 -0.52 -7.91
C LEU A 81 -4.49 -1.27 -9.12
N VAL A 82 -5.80 -1.14 -9.37
CA VAL A 82 -6.47 -1.79 -10.52
C VAL A 82 -5.83 -1.35 -11.84
N ARG A 83 -5.50 -0.07 -11.96
CA ARG A 83 -4.87 0.47 -13.18
C ARG A 83 -3.46 -0.06 -13.38
N GLU A 84 -2.69 -0.20 -12.30
CA GLU A 84 -1.36 -0.80 -12.34
C GLU A 84 -1.43 -2.28 -12.74
N VAL A 85 -2.40 -3.03 -12.20
CA VAL A 85 -2.66 -4.43 -12.58
C VAL A 85 -3.05 -4.53 -14.06
N GLN A 86 -4.01 -3.73 -14.52
CA GLN A 86 -4.43 -3.69 -15.93
C GLN A 86 -3.23 -3.37 -16.85
N THR A 87 -2.40 -2.39 -16.50
CA THR A 87 -1.20 -2.05 -17.28
C THR A 87 -0.25 -3.25 -17.34
N ALA A 88 0.04 -3.86 -16.19
CA ALA A 88 1.01 -4.93 -16.09
C ALA A 88 0.54 -6.22 -16.79
N LEU A 89 -0.76 -6.54 -16.74
CA LEU A 89 -1.38 -7.64 -17.46
C LEU A 89 -1.41 -7.40 -18.97
N SER A 90 -1.67 -6.15 -19.41
CA SER A 90 -1.64 -5.78 -20.82
C SER A 90 -0.24 -6.00 -21.40
N ASP A 91 0.81 -5.62 -20.66
CA ASP A 91 2.20 -5.81 -21.09
C ASP A 91 2.62 -7.30 -21.18
N LEU A 92 1.94 -8.19 -20.45
CA LEU A 92 2.11 -9.64 -20.55
C LEU A 92 1.27 -10.30 -21.66
N GLY A 93 0.39 -9.53 -22.32
CA GLY A 93 -0.54 -10.04 -23.33
C GLY A 93 -1.78 -10.73 -22.74
N CYS A 94 -2.15 -10.44 -21.48
CA CYS A 94 -3.30 -11.07 -20.81
C CYS A 94 -4.64 -10.37 -21.06
N GLU A 95 -4.67 -9.31 -21.88
CA GLU A 95 -5.86 -8.58 -22.34
C GLU A 95 -6.90 -8.25 -21.23
N PRO A 96 -6.58 -7.37 -20.27
CA PRO A 96 -7.47 -7.02 -19.16
C PRO A 96 -8.61 -6.05 -19.53
N GLY A 97 -8.71 -5.65 -20.80
CA GLY A 97 -9.59 -4.57 -21.26
C GLY A 97 -8.96 -3.18 -21.08
N PRO A 98 -9.78 -2.11 -21.02
CA PRO A 98 -9.30 -0.75 -20.86
C PRO A 98 -8.52 -0.53 -19.55
N ILE A 99 -7.47 0.29 -19.59
CA ILE A 99 -6.70 0.70 -18.42
C ILE A 99 -7.39 1.92 -17.76
N ASP A 100 -8.57 1.70 -17.20
CA ASP A 100 -9.45 2.73 -16.63
C ASP A 100 -9.45 2.75 -15.09
N GLY A 101 -8.83 1.74 -14.47
CA GLY A 101 -8.82 1.51 -13.02
C GLY A 101 -10.13 0.94 -12.49
N ALA A 102 -11.03 0.43 -13.35
CA ALA A 102 -12.26 -0.24 -12.96
C ALA A 102 -12.09 -1.77 -13.04
N GLU A 103 -12.50 -2.47 -11.98
CA GLU A 103 -12.48 -3.94 -11.95
C GLU A 103 -13.70 -4.48 -12.73
N GLY A 104 -13.54 -4.66 -14.04
CA GLY A 104 -14.57 -5.26 -14.91
C GLY A 104 -14.38 -6.76 -15.15
N PRO A 105 -15.35 -7.43 -15.81
CA PRO A 105 -15.25 -8.86 -16.14
C PRO A 105 -13.99 -9.22 -16.94
N SER A 106 -13.60 -8.38 -17.91
CA SER A 106 -12.36 -8.57 -18.68
C SER A 106 -11.12 -8.50 -17.82
N THR A 107 -11.07 -7.57 -16.86
CA THR A 107 -9.94 -7.46 -15.93
C THR A 107 -9.87 -8.69 -15.04
N ARG A 108 -11.01 -9.14 -14.48
CA ARG A 108 -11.08 -10.37 -13.68
C ARG A 108 -10.61 -11.60 -14.46
N SER A 109 -11.13 -11.83 -15.66
CA SER A 109 -10.72 -12.99 -16.48
C SER A 109 -9.25 -12.93 -16.90
N ALA A 110 -8.67 -11.75 -17.11
CA ALA A 110 -7.25 -11.60 -17.35
C ALA A 110 -6.40 -11.96 -16.12
N ILE A 111 -6.86 -11.58 -14.92
CA ILE A 111 -6.23 -11.97 -13.65
C ILE A 111 -6.27 -13.50 -13.49
N GLU A 112 -7.45 -14.11 -13.67
CA GLU A 112 -7.63 -15.56 -13.52
C GLU A 112 -6.76 -16.35 -14.51
N ARG A 113 -6.68 -15.91 -15.77
CA ARG A 113 -5.79 -16.51 -16.78
C ARG A 113 -4.32 -16.40 -16.37
N TYR A 114 -3.90 -15.24 -15.88
CA TYR A 114 -2.53 -15.05 -15.38
C TYR A 114 -2.26 -15.96 -14.18
N GLU A 115 -3.14 -15.98 -13.18
CA GLU A 115 -2.97 -16.82 -11.99
C GLU A 115 -2.87 -18.31 -12.38
N ALA A 116 -3.74 -18.77 -13.27
CA ALA A 116 -3.70 -20.14 -13.78
C ALA A 116 -2.43 -20.45 -14.58
N ALA A 117 -1.99 -19.54 -15.47
CA ALA A 117 -0.82 -19.75 -16.33
C ALA A 117 0.49 -19.83 -15.54
N PHE A 118 0.57 -19.13 -14.41
CA PHE A 118 1.75 -19.10 -13.53
C PHE A 118 1.62 -20.03 -12.31
N GLY A 119 0.54 -20.82 -12.22
CA GLY A 119 0.34 -21.82 -11.15
C GLY A 119 0.04 -21.21 -9.78
N TYR A 120 -0.53 -20.01 -9.74
CA TYR A 120 -1.02 -19.37 -8.52
C TYR A 120 -2.46 -19.78 -8.21
N PRO A 121 -2.92 -19.60 -6.96
CA PRO A 121 -4.34 -19.70 -6.63
C PRO A 121 -5.15 -18.75 -7.52
N VAL A 122 -6.17 -19.28 -8.19
CA VAL A 122 -7.07 -18.52 -9.07
C VAL A 122 -8.09 -17.79 -8.20
N VAL A 123 -7.77 -16.56 -7.80
CA VAL A 123 -8.57 -15.70 -6.94
C VAL A 123 -9.37 -14.71 -7.77
N GLY A 124 -8.82 -14.22 -8.89
CA GLY A 124 -9.48 -13.29 -9.79
C GLY A 124 -9.64 -11.87 -9.24
N ALA A 125 -8.87 -11.49 -8.22
CA ALA A 125 -8.97 -10.19 -7.55
C ALA A 125 -7.70 -9.32 -7.72
N PRO A 126 -7.82 -8.02 -7.98
CA PRO A 126 -6.69 -7.12 -8.14
C PRO A 126 -6.06 -6.79 -6.77
N THR A 127 -5.13 -7.62 -6.32
CA THR A 127 -4.43 -7.47 -5.04
C THR A 127 -3.02 -6.92 -5.22
N ASP A 128 -2.43 -6.34 -4.16
CA ASP A 128 -1.01 -5.95 -4.17
C ASP A 128 -0.07 -7.14 -4.38
N VAL A 129 -0.44 -8.32 -3.86
CA VAL A 129 0.30 -9.57 -4.09
C VAL A 129 0.32 -9.93 -5.56
N LEU A 130 -0.84 -9.89 -6.21
CA LEU A 130 -0.96 -10.15 -7.65
C LEU A 130 -0.04 -9.21 -8.44
N LEU A 131 -0.07 -7.91 -8.15
CA LEU A 131 0.76 -6.94 -8.84
C LEU A 131 2.26 -7.21 -8.63
N ARG A 132 2.68 -7.59 -7.41
CA ARG A 132 4.07 -8.00 -7.14
C ARG A 132 4.46 -9.25 -7.92
N ARG A 133 3.58 -10.26 -7.98
CA ARG A 133 3.79 -11.48 -8.77
C ARG A 133 3.96 -11.15 -10.25
N ILE A 134 3.05 -10.35 -10.83
CA ILE A 134 3.13 -9.93 -12.23
C ILE A 134 4.46 -9.23 -12.53
N ARG A 135 4.87 -8.29 -11.66
CA ARG A 135 6.15 -7.57 -11.81
C ARG A 135 7.35 -8.52 -11.74
N ALA A 136 7.32 -9.49 -10.83
CA ALA A 136 8.38 -10.49 -10.71
C ALA A 136 8.43 -11.42 -11.94
N ASP A 137 7.28 -11.88 -12.42
CA ASP A 137 7.21 -12.80 -13.56
C ASP A 137 7.54 -12.14 -14.89
N ARG A 138 7.19 -10.85 -15.05
CA ARG A 138 7.62 -10.04 -16.20
C ARG A 138 9.15 -10.00 -16.36
N SER A 139 9.89 -10.06 -15.25
CA SER A 139 11.36 -10.10 -15.31
C SER A 139 11.90 -11.45 -15.83
N ARG A 140 11.05 -12.49 -15.88
CA ARG A 140 11.39 -13.87 -16.25
C ARG A 140 10.79 -14.33 -17.59
N ALA A 141 9.68 -13.72 -18.02
CA ALA A 141 8.88 -14.20 -19.14
C ALA A 141 9.27 -13.59 -20.50
N VAL A 142 9.24 -14.44 -21.54
CA VAL A 142 9.15 -14.07 -22.96
C VAL A 142 7.65 -13.87 -23.29
N LEU A 143 7.31 -12.88 -24.13
CA LEU A 143 5.94 -12.49 -24.51
C LEU A 143 5.00 -13.69 -24.81
N GLY A 144 3.71 -13.59 -24.41
CA GLY A 144 2.67 -14.61 -24.68
C GLY A 144 2.27 -15.48 -23.48
N ALA A 145 2.46 -15.01 -22.25
CA ALA A 145 2.32 -15.84 -21.04
C ALA A 145 0.88 -16.22 -20.68
N CYS A 146 -0.11 -15.47 -21.16
CA CYS A 146 -1.54 -15.67 -20.86
C CYS A 146 -2.36 -16.24 -22.03
N GLU A 147 -1.71 -16.56 -23.15
CA GLU A 147 -2.38 -17.33 -24.18
C GLU A 147 -2.62 -18.76 -23.68
N PRO A 148 -3.81 -19.33 -23.92
CA PRO A 148 -4.00 -20.74 -23.66
C PRO A 148 -2.96 -21.47 -24.51
N ARG A 149 -2.04 -22.21 -23.89
CA ARG A 149 -1.27 -23.23 -24.62
C ARG A 149 -2.30 -24.22 -25.13
N GLY A 150 -2.78 -24.00 -26.36
CA GLY A 150 -3.50 -24.97 -27.17
C GLY A 150 -2.57 -26.16 -27.39
N GLY A 151 -2.55 -27.03 -26.39
CA GLY A 151 -1.57 -28.07 -26.22
C GLY A 151 -2.19 -29.23 -25.47
N ALA A 152 -3.42 -29.60 -25.85
CA ALA A 152 -3.59 -31.02 -26.08
C ALA A 152 -2.48 -31.39 -27.08
N LEU A 153 -1.46 -32.10 -26.60
CA LEU A 153 -0.82 -33.09 -27.44
C LEU A 153 -1.99 -33.96 -27.92
N ALA A 154 -2.58 -33.57 -29.05
CA ALA A 154 -3.43 -34.43 -29.83
C ALA A 154 -2.50 -35.58 -30.22
N ILE A 155 -2.48 -36.63 -29.40
CA ILE A 155 -2.14 -37.94 -29.89
C ILE A 155 -3.18 -38.17 -30.98
N ALA A 156 -2.78 -37.98 -32.23
CA ALA A 156 -3.61 -38.32 -33.36
C ALA A 156 -4.06 -39.78 -33.15
N PRO A 157 -5.37 -40.09 -33.17
CA PRO A 157 -5.80 -41.46 -33.04
C PRO A 157 -5.25 -42.24 -34.22
N LEU A 158 -4.50 -43.31 -33.93
CA LEU A 158 -4.10 -44.29 -34.92
C LEU A 158 -5.36 -44.82 -35.63
N PRO A 159 -5.44 -44.84 -36.96
CA PRO A 159 -6.58 -45.38 -37.67
C PRO A 159 -6.52 -46.91 -37.60
N GLY A 160 -7.33 -47.52 -36.74
CA GLY A 160 -7.50 -48.98 -36.75
C GLY A 160 -7.88 -49.61 -35.43
N ALA A 161 -9.09 -49.35 -34.94
CA ALA A 161 -9.78 -50.29 -34.06
C ALA A 161 -11.28 -50.22 -34.36
N GLY A 162 -11.79 -51.29 -34.98
CA GLY A 162 -13.20 -51.48 -35.26
C GLY A 162 -14.04 -51.81 -34.01
N PRO A 163 -15.36 -51.99 -34.16
CA PRO A 163 -16.33 -51.82 -33.09
C PRO A 163 -16.76 -53.13 -32.41
N ALA A 164 -17.12 -53.04 -31.13
CA ALA A 164 -17.91 -54.00 -30.33
C ALA A 164 -18.00 -53.41 -28.90
N ILE A 165 -19.10 -53.39 -28.13
CA ILE A 165 -20.41 -54.05 -28.14
C ILE A 165 -21.31 -53.31 -27.12
N GLU A 166 -22.62 -53.43 -27.32
CA GLU A 166 -23.72 -52.95 -26.48
C GLU A 166 -23.87 -53.70 -25.14
N GLU A 167 -24.42 -52.97 -24.15
CA GLU A 167 -25.37 -53.37 -23.09
C GLU A 167 -25.01 -54.47 -22.08
N ALA A 168 -24.85 -54.07 -20.80
CA ALA A 168 -25.38 -54.83 -19.67
C ALA A 168 -25.65 -53.93 -18.45
N SER A 169 -26.81 -54.17 -17.86
CA SER A 169 -27.46 -53.55 -16.72
C SER A 169 -26.73 -53.63 -15.38
N GLY A 170 -27.02 -52.64 -14.51
CA GLY A 170 -27.23 -52.87 -13.08
C GLY A 170 -26.15 -52.33 -12.15
N GLY A 171 -26.54 -51.38 -11.28
CA GLY A 171 -25.76 -51.03 -10.10
C GLY A 171 -25.84 -49.56 -9.73
N ALA A 172 -26.75 -49.22 -8.82
CA ALA A 172 -26.72 -47.95 -8.12
C ALA A 172 -25.44 -47.87 -7.28
N ILE A 173 -24.54 -46.94 -7.60
CA ILE A 173 -23.45 -46.50 -6.73
C ILE A 173 -23.08 -45.06 -7.09
N GLY A 174 -23.21 -44.17 -6.10
CA GLY A 174 -22.45 -42.92 -6.02
C GLY A 174 -22.91 -41.75 -6.89
N LEU A 175 -23.92 -41.01 -6.41
CA LEU A 175 -23.94 -39.55 -6.64
C LEU A 175 -22.76 -38.94 -5.87
N SER A 176 -21.58 -38.94 -6.47
CA SER A 176 -20.48 -38.06 -6.09
C SER A 176 -19.57 -37.86 -7.29
N SER A 177 -19.39 -36.59 -7.63
CA SER A 177 -18.55 -36.09 -8.72
C SER A 177 -19.12 -36.25 -10.14
N LEU A 178 -20.30 -35.66 -10.37
CA LEU A 178 -20.48 -34.95 -11.63
C LEU A 178 -19.43 -33.82 -11.67
N PRO A 179 -18.60 -33.70 -12.72
CA PRO A 179 -17.78 -32.51 -12.91
C PRO A 179 -18.71 -31.28 -12.89
N PRO A 180 -18.31 -30.17 -12.25
CA PRO A 180 -19.14 -28.97 -12.24
C PRO A 180 -19.45 -28.57 -13.68
N PRO A 181 -20.66 -28.03 -13.95
CA PRO A 181 -21.01 -27.59 -15.28
C PRO A 181 -19.97 -26.58 -15.77
N PRO A 182 -19.65 -26.55 -17.07
CA PRO A 182 -18.53 -25.77 -17.63
C PRO A 182 -18.65 -24.23 -17.50
N ASN A 183 -19.62 -23.72 -16.72
CA ASN A 183 -19.84 -22.30 -16.44
C ASN A 183 -20.14 -22.02 -14.95
N ASP A 184 -19.92 -22.97 -14.04
CA ASP A 184 -19.93 -22.70 -12.59
C ASP A 184 -18.49 -22.81 -12.08
N PRO A 185 -17.70 -21.72 -12.09
CA PRO A 185 -16.44 -21.72 -11.39
C PRO A 185 -16.80 -21.82 -9.91
N GLY A 186 -16.72 -23.03 -9.36
CA GLY A 186 -16.85 -23.23 -7.92
C GLY A 186 -16.04 -22.15 -7.20
N ARG A 187 -16.62 -21.60 -6.11
CA ARG A 187 -16.07 -20.42 -5.44
C ARG A 187 -14.57 -20.60 -5.20
N PRO A 188 -13.75 -19.58 -5.53
CA PRO A 188 -12.30 -19.71 -5.43
C PRO A 188 -11.93 -20.05 -3.99
N THR A 189 -11.03 -21.01 -3.82
CA THR A 189 -10.68 -21.56 -2.51
C THR A 189 -9.19 -21.34 -2.26
N LEU A 190 -8.86 -20.73 -1.12
CA LEU A 190 -7.50 -20.63 -0.63
C LEU A 190 -7.25 -21.72 0.40
N THR A 191 -6.13 -22.43 0.25
CA THR A 191 -5.80 -23.54 1.14
C THR A 191 -4.33 -23.53 1.51
N GLY A 192 -4.02 -23.74 2.79
CA GLY A 192 -2.64 -23.71 3.29
C GLY A 192 -2.55 -23.47 4.79
N PHE A 193 -1.44 -22.87 5.21
CA PHE A 193 -1.11 -22.57 6.61
C PHE A 193 -0.99 -21.05 6.79
N PRO A 194 -2.11 -20.35 7.01
CA PRO A 194 -2.09 -18.89 7.09
C PRO A 194 -1.50 -18.41 8.42
N GLU A 195 -0.91 -17.22 8.39
CA GLU A 195 -0.60 -16.47 9.60
C GLU A 195 -1.88 -15.77 10.10
N LEU A 196 -2.25 -16.01 11.36
CA LEU A 196 -3.39 -15.32 11.98
C LEU A 196 -2.93 -13.94 12.47
N LYS A 197 -3.51 -12.88 11.92
CA LYS A 197 -3.23 -11.50 12.33
C LYS A 197 -4.47 -10.89 12.98
N ALA A 198 -4.30 -10.39 14.19
CA ALA A 198 -5.38 -9.74 14.93
C ALA A 198 -4.96 -8.33 15.34
N ALA A 199 -5.91 -7.40 15.28
CA ALA A 199 -5.74 -6.04 15.75
C ALA A 199 -6.93 -5.68 16.64
N ALA A 200 -6.68 -4.85 17.65
CA ALA A 200 -7.73 -4.44 18.58
C ALA A 200 -8.88 -3.76 17.83
N GLY A 201 -10.11 -4.22 18.08
CA GLY A 201 -11.29 -3.71 17.41
C GLY A 201 -11.43 -4.08 15.93
N GLN A 202 -10.67 -5.07 15.44
CA GLN A 202 -10.80 -5.61 14.09
C GLN A 202 -11.14 -7.09 14.08
N VAL A 203 -11.78 -7.55 13.00
CA VAL A 203 -11.95 -8.98 12.76
C VAL A 203 -10.58 -9.60 12.43
N PRO A 204 -10.18 -10.70 13.10
CA PRO A 204 -8.95 -11.39 12.77
C PRO A 204 -8.90 -11.82 11.30
N ILE A 205 -7.72 -11.68 10.69
CA ILE A 205 -7.48 -12.03 9.30
C ILE A 205 -6.53 -13.22 9.21
N LEU A 206 -6.73 -14.05 8.18
CA LEU A 206 -5.86 -15.16 7.82
C LEU A 206 -5.02 -14.74 6.63
N ASP A 207 -3.71 -14.62 6.80
CA ASP A 207 -2.79 -14.19 5.76
C ASP A 207 -2.16 -15.40 5.05
N PHE A 208 -2.56 -15.60 3.78
CA PHE A 208 -1.98 -16.64 2.92
C PHE A 208 -0.92 -16.02 2.02
N ASP A 209 0.33 -15.98 2.48
CA ASP A 209 1.48 -15.44 1.73
C ASP A 209 1.22 -14.01 1.17
N GLY A 210 0.67 -13.16 2.02
CA GLY A 210 0.31 -11.76 1.73
C GLY A 210 -1.09 -11.58 1.17
N LEU A 211 -1.89 -12.64 1.02
CA LEU A 211 -3.32 -12.57 0.68
C LEU A 211 -4.16 -12.55 1.96
N PRO A 212 -4.55 -11.37 2.47
CA PRO A 212 -5.34 -11.28 3.69
C PRO A 212 -6.78 -11.73 3.42
N VAL A 213 -7.25 -12.71 4.19
CA VAL A 213 -8.64 -13.20 4.17
C VAL A 213 -9.32 -12.79 5.47
N ARG A 214 -10.35 -11.95 5.36
CA ARG A 214 -11.30 -11.67 6.44
C ARG A 214 -12.36 -12.77 6.49
N ILE A 215 -12.68 -13.22 7.70
CA ILE A 215 -13.73 -14.21 7.90
C ILE A 215 -15.10 -13.58 7.63
N ASP A 216 -15.88 -14.25 6.79
CA ASP A 216 -17.20 -13.82 6.34
C ASP A 216 -18.28 -13.99 7.43
N GLY A 217 -19.14 -13.00 7.57
CA GLY A 217 -20.30 -13.06 8.46
C GLY A 217 -20.02 -12.76 9.94
N VAL A 218 -18.80 -12.36 10.30
CA VAL A 218 -18.46 -11.96 11.67
C VAL A 218 -18.08 -10.48 11.74
N ALA A 219 -18.36 -9.86 12.88
CA ALA A 219 -17.97 -8.49 13.19
C ALA A 219 -17.01 -8.45 14.38
N ALA A 220 -16.19 -7.40 14.44
CA ALA A 220 -15.25 -7.22 15.54
C ALA A 220 -16.01 -7.04 16.87
N ALA A 221 -15.62 -7.81 17.88
CA ALA A 221 -16.15 -7.61 19.23
C ALA A 221 -15.43 -6.42 19.90
N PRO A 222 -16.15 -5.42 20.43
CA PRO A 222 -15.53 -4.36 21.22
C PRO A 222 -14.93 -4.95 22.50
N GLY A 223 -13.67 -4.65 22.78
CA GLY A 223 -12.96 -5.17 23.95
C GLY A 223 -11.97 -6.29 23.66
N LEU A 224 -11.77 -6.67 22.39
CA LEU A 224 -10.57 -7.41 21.97
C LEU A 224 -9.32 -6.56 22.27
N THR A 225 -8.77 -6.71 23.46
CA THR A 225 -7.40 -6.28 23.77
C THR A 225 -6.49 -7.42 23.37
N ALA A 226 -5.57 -7.17 22.46
CA ALA A 226 -4.76 -8.15 21.71
C ALA A 226 -4.26 -9.41 22.47
N GLU A 227 -4.08 -10.48 21.69
CA GLU A 227 -3.37 -11.75 21.94
C GLU A 227 -3.86 -12.67 23.08
N ALA A 228 -4.35 -12.14 24.21
CA ALA A 228 -4.69 -12.97 25.36
C ALA A 228 -5.88 -13.93 25.12
N ASP A 229 -6.86 -13.53 24.30
CA ASP A 229 -8.05 -14.34 23.97
C ASP A 229 -7.93 -15.11 22.65
N LEU A 230 -6.85 -14.89 21.89
CA LEU A 230 -6.56 -15.63 20.67
C LEU A 230 -5.78 -16.91 20.92
N GLY A 231 -5.29 -17.18 22.13
CA GLY A 231 -4.57 -18.42 22.45
C GLY A 231 -5.36 -19.69 22.08
N GLU A 232 -6.68 -19.70 22.27
CA GLU A 232 -7.55 -20.82 21.90
C GLU A 232 -7.73 -20.94 20.36
N LEU A 233 -7.73 -19.83 19.63
CA LEU A 233 -7.78 -19.79 18.16
C LEU A 233 -6.44 -20.13 17.51
N THR A 234 -5.34 -19.60 18.04
CA THR A 234 -3.98 -19.95 17.65
C THR A 234 -3.74 -21.44 17.91
N ALA A 235 -4.26 -21.99 19.01
CA ALA A 235 -4.25 -23.43 19.28
C ALA A 235 -5.21 -24.22 18.35
N ALA A 236 -6.34 -23.66 17.93
CA ALA A 236 -7.19 -24.29 16.91
C ALA A 236 -6.51 -24.31 15.52
N ILE A 237 -5.56 -23.40 15.29
CA ILE A 237 -4.79 -23.23 14.05
C ILE A 237 -3.38 -23.87 14.15
N SER A 238 -3.04 -24.57 15.23
CA SER A 238 -1.70 -25.15 15.46
C SER A 238 -1.77 -26.52 16.16
N PRO A 239 -0.89 -27.51 15.88
CA PRO A 239 0.30 -27.46 15.02
C PRO A 239 0.07 -27.83 13.56
N GLU A 240 -1.04 -28.49 13.22
CA GLU A 240 -1.38 -28.86 11.83
C GLU A 240 -2.90 -28.76 11.56
N PRO A 241 -3.40 -27.58 11.22
CA PRO A 241 -4.62 -27.49 10.44
C PRO A 241 -4.29 -26.84 9.11
N HIS A 242 -4.47 -27.62 8.07
CA HIS A 242 -4.68 -27.11 6.74
C HIS A 242 -5.96 -26.27 6.75
N VAL A 243 -5.83 -24.94 6.70
CA VAL A 243 -6.97 -24.02 6.67
C VAL A 243 -7.46 -23.94 5.24
N THR A 244 -8.77 -24.09 5.06
CA THR A 244 -9.46 -23.94 3.79
C THR A 244 -10.43 -22.77 3.87
N CYS A 245 -10.25 -21.77 3.02
CA CYS A 245 -11.12 -20.61 2.91
C CYS A 245 -11.84 -20.61 1.56
N GLU A 246 -13.16 -20.81 1.58
CA GLU A 246 -14.01 -20.61 0.41
C GLU A 246 -14.31 -19.11 0.30
N LEU A 247 -13.83 -18.45 -0.75
CA LEU A 247 -14.04 -17.01 -0.95
C LEU A 247 -15.48 -16.76 -1.39
N THR A 248 -16.23 -16.06 -0.55
CA THR A 248 -17.67 -15.84 -0.74
C THR A 248 -17.96 -14.51 -1.40
N ARG A 249 -17.04 -13.56 -1.30
CA ARG A 249 -17.11 -12.22 -1.88
C ARG A 249 -15.74 -11.80 -2.40
N GLY A 250 -15.75 -10.74 -3.22
CA GLY A 250 -14.51 -10.08 -3.65
C GLY A 250 -13.84 -9.30 -2.52
N LEU A 251 -13.01 -8.32 -2.87
CA LEU A 251 -12.31 -7.50 -1.90
C LEU A 251 -13.25 -6.57 -1.12
N ASP A 252 -13.06 -6.50 0.21
CA ASP A 252 -13.71 -5.50 1.06
C ASP A 252 -13.14 -4.09 0.83
N ALA A 253 -13.63 -3.11 1.60
CA ALA A 253 -13.18 -1.72 1.49
C ALA A 253 -11.71 -1.54 1.87
N GLN A 254 -11.14 -2.48 2.62
CA GLN A 254 -9.76 -2.50 3.08
C GLN A 254 -8.85 -3.31 2.13
N GLY A 255 -9.38 -3.86 1.03
CA GLY A 255 -8.60 -4.64 0.08
C GLY A 255 -8.31 -6.07 0.53
N ARG A 256 -9.11 -6.61 1.46
CA ARG A 256 -8.99 -7.99 1.94
C ARG A 256 -9.97 -8.89 1.22
N LEU A 257 -9.56 -10.12 0.94
CA LEU A 257 -10.47 -11.16 0.47
C LEU A 257 -11.45 -11.51 1.58
N VAL A 258 -12.67 -11.92 1.23
CA VAL A 258 -13.68 -12.29 2.21
C VAL A 258 -14.16 -13.71 1.94
N GLY A 259 -14.11 -14.56 2.97
CA GLY A 259 -14.44 -15.97 2.80
C GLY A 259 -14.79 -16.70 4.09
N GLN A 260 -15.40 -17.86 3.93
CA GLN A 260 -15.69 -18.78 5.02
C GLN A 260 -14.53 -19.73 5.19
N CYS A 261 -13.90 -19.69 6.36
CA CYS A 261 -12.68 -20.43 6.62
C CYS A 261 -12.91 -21.57 7.61
N ARG A 262 -12.31 -22.72 7.31
CA ARG A 262 -12.40 -23.94 8.12
C ARG A 262 -11.01 -24.47 8.44
N ALA A 263 -10.84 -24.96 9.66
CA ALA A 263 -9.65 -25.67 10.14
C ALA A 263 -10.09 -27.02 10.74
N ASN A 264 -9.56 -28.14 10.23
CA ASN A 264 -9.94 -29.49 10.69
C ASN A 264 -11.47 -29.71 10.74
N ALA A 265 -12.17 -29.28 9.68
CA ALA A 265 -13.63 -29.29 9.53
C ALA A 265 -14.42 -28.39 10.51
N ARG A 266 -13.75 -27.61 11.37
CA ARG A 266 -14.41 -26.62 12.23
C ARG A 266 -14.48 -25.26 11.54
N ASP A 267 -15.61 -24.59 11.66
CA ASP A 267 -15.81 -23.23 11.18
C ASP A 267 -15.03 -22.25 12.09
N LEU A 268 -14.16 -21.43 11.48
CA LEU A 268 -13.35 -20.46 12.22
C LEU A 268 -14.18 -19.25 12.66
N GLY A 269 -15.20 -18.85 11.90
CA GLY A 269 -16.14 -17.79 12.29
C GLY A 269 -16.95 -18.19 13.51
N GLU A 270 -17.45 -19.43 13.53
CA GLU A 270 -18.16 -19.96 14.70
C GLU A 270 -17.26 -20.00 15.94
N GLN A 271 -16.01 -20.44 15.79
CA GLN A 271 -15.04 -20.48 16.89
C GLN A 271 -14.69 -19.10 17.44
N LEU A 272 -14.53 -18.09 16.56
CA LEU A 272 -14.34 -16.71 16.98
C LEU A 272 -15.50 -16.20 17.83
N VAL A 273 -16.73 -16.45 17.38
CA VAL A 273 -17.93 -16.02 18.10
C VAL A 273 -18.08 -16.77 19.43
N LEU A 274 -17.84 -18.07 19.47
CA LEU A 274 -17.88 -18.88 20.70
C LEU A 274 -16.83 -18.43 21.73
N ALA A 275 -15.67 -17.98 21.28
CA ALA A 275 -14.62 -17.43 22.13
C ALA A 275 -14.94 -16.02 22.65
N GLY A 276 -15.97 -15.34 22.11
CA GLY A 276 -16.24 -13.93 22.38
C GLY A 276 -15.29 -12.98 21.65
N ALA A 277 -14.46 -13.49 20.74
CA ALA A 277 -13.54 -12.72 19.92
C ALA A 277 -14.23 -12.08 18.70
N ALA A 278 -15.45 -12.47 18.37
CA ALA A 278 -16.25 -11.84 17.34
C ALA A 278 -17.74 -11.87 17.71
N LEU A 279 -18.51 -11.05 17.02
CA LEU A 279 -19.98 -11.06 17.06
C LEU A 279 -20.51 -11.63 15.75
N ASP A 280 -21.70 -12.24 15.80
CA ASP A 280 -22.44 -12.55 14.58
C ASP A 280 -22.81 -11.24 13.88
N CYS A 281 -22.62 -11.20 12.57
CA CYS A 281 -23.12 -10.15 11.71
C CYS A 281 -24.25 -10.73 10.84
N PRO A 282 -25.52 -10.65 11.27
CA PRO A 282 -26.63 -11.25 10.54
C PRO A 282 -26.81 -10.72 9.12
N ALA A 283 -26.40 -9.47 8.86
CA ALA A 283 -26.48 -8.86 7.54
C ALA A 283 -25.57 -9.53 6.50
N GLU A 284 -24.48 -10.17 6.93
CA GLU A 284 -23.55 -10.89 6.04
C GLU A 284 -23.66 -12.42 6.23
N SER A 285 -23.89 -12.88 7.46
CA SER A 285 -23.93 -14.30 7.81
C SER A 285 -25.29 -14.96 7.57
N ALA A 286 -26.35 -14.16 7.39
CA ALA A 286 -27.75 -14.59 7.46
C ALA A 286 -28.11 -15.27 8.81
N GLY A 287 -27.46 -14.84 9.90
CA GLY A 287 -27.69 -15.36 11.25
C GLY A 287 -26.96 -16.66 11.56
N ARG A 288 -25.99 -17.08 10.71
CA ARG A 288 -25.28 -18.36 10.86
C ARG A 288 -24.65 -18.53 12.25
N TYR A 289 -24.15 -17.45 12.84
CA TYR A 289 -23.43 -17.52 14.11
C TYR A 289 -24.28 -17.07 15.32
N ALA A 290 -25.59 -16.87 15.15
CA ALA A 290 -26.48 -16.39 16.22
C ALA A 290 -26.50 -17.33 17.45
N ASP A 291 -26.53 -18.65 17.22
CA ASP A 291 -26.51 -19.64 18.30
C ASP A 291 -25.18 -19.63 19.06
N ALA A 292 -24.06 -19.47 18.33
CA ALA A 292 -22.74 -19.34 18.92
C ALA A 292 -22.63 -18.08 19.78
N GLU A 293 -23.15 -16.94 19.31
CA GLU A 293 -23.16 -15.70 20.07
C GLU A 293 -24.00 -15.84 21.34
N GLY A 294 -25.19 -16.43 21.23
CA GLY A 294 -26.05 -16.69 22.38
C GLY A 294 -25.37 -17.57 23.43
N ARG A 295 -24.60 -18.59 23.01
CA ARG A 295 -23.80 -19.42 23.93
C ARG A 295 -22.67 -18.63 24.58
N ALA A 296 -21.94 -17.81 23.81
CA ALA A 296 -20.85 -16.99 24.32
C ALA A 296 -21.35 -15.98 25.37
N ARG A 297 -22.48 -15.31 25.11
CA ARG A 297 -23.15 -14.42 26.07
C ARG A 297 -23.55 -15.13 27.36
N ARG A 298 -24.23 -16.28 27.28
CA ARG A 298 -24.63 -17.07 28.47
C ARG A 298 -23.43 -17.54 29.30
N SER A 299 -22.28 -17.76 28.66
CA SER A 299 -21.03 -18.13 29.33
C SER A 299 -20.24 -16.94 29.88
N GLY A 300 -20.69 -15.71 29.66
CA GLY A 300 -20.01 -14.49 30.08
C GLY A 300 -18.80 -14.10 29.23
N ARG A 301 -18.54 -14.80 28.12
CA ARG A 301 -17.43 -14.47 27.18
C ARG A 301 -17.72 -13.20 26.37
N ILE A 302 -18.99 -12.94 26.07
CA ILE A 302 -19.45 -11.67 25.51
C ILE A 302 -20.24 -10.95 26.61
N PRO A 303 -19.76 -9.82 27.14
CA PRO A 303 -20.46 -9.09 28.21
C PRO A 303 -21.83 -8.57 27.78
N ASP A 304 -22.79 -8.51 28.72
CA ASP A 304 -24.17 -8.06 28.46
C ASP A 304 -24.27 -6.62 27.92
N GLY A 305 -23.26 -5.78 28.18
CA GLY A 305 -23.18 -4.41 27.68
C GLY A 305 -22.72 -4.28 26.22
N VAL A 306 -22.26 -5.36 25.60
CA VAL A 306 -21.84 -5.37 24.19
C VAL A 306 -23.07 -5.50 23.30
N ALA A 307 -23.38 -4.44 22.56
CA ALA A 307 -24.47 -4.42 21.59
C ALA A 307 -24.22 -5.46 20.48
N ALA A 308 -25.31 -5.96 19.89
CA ALA A 308 -25.21 -6.78 18.67
C ALA A 308 -24.53 -5.96 17.55
N ALA A 309 -23.80 -6.64 16.66
CA ALA A 309 -23.18 -6.00 15.51
C ALA A 309 -24.25 -5.59 14.48
N ALA A 310 -24.83 -4.41 14.67
CA ALA A 310 -25.77 -3.81 13.74
C ALA A 310 -25.06 -3.25 12.49
N ASP A 311 -23.80 -2.80 12.65
CA ASP A 311 -22.91 -2.45 11.55
C ASP A 311 -21.81 -3.51 11.47
N CYS A 312 -21.74 -4.16 10.31
CA CYS A 312 -20.76 -5.20 10.02
C CYS A 312 -19.45 -4.62 9.48
N ALA A 313 -19.38 -3.30 9.33
CA ALA A 313 -18.18 -2.61 8.95
C ALA A 313 -17.09 -2.84 9.99
N ASP A 314 -15.99 -3.42 9.52
CA ASP A 314 -14.73 -3.41 10.23
C ASP A 314 -14.18 -1.97 10.12
N PRO A 315 -14.15 -1.18 11.21
CA PRO A 315 -13.63 0.17 11.12
C PRO A 315 -12.21 0.08 10.56
N ALA A 316 -11.89 0.90 9.55
CA ALA A 316 -10.53 1.00 9.07
C ALA A 316 -9.66 1.27 10.30
N GLY A 317 -8.79 0.31 10.64
CA GLY A 317 -8.01 0.35 11.86
C GLY A 317 -7.48 1.75 12.06
N ALA A 318 -7.56 2.26 13.29
CA ALA A 318 -6.69 3.36 13.65
C ALA A 318 -5.27 2.88 13.30
N VAL A 319 -4.72 3.35 12.19
CA VAL A 319 -3.28 3.45 12.03
C VAL A 319 -2.89 4.17 13.30
N ALA A 320 -2.27 3.45 14.23
CA ALA A 320 -1.70 4.06 15.41
C ALA A 320 -0.90 5.24 14.85
N SER A 321 -1.36 6.46 15.12
CA SER A 321 -0.57 7.65 14.85
C SER A 321 0.80 7.32 15.37
N ALA A 322 1.81 7.36 14.50
CA ALA A 322 3.19 7.15 14.90
C ALA A 322 3.40 7.89 16.22
N PRO A 323 4.04 7.26 17.23
CA PRO A 323 4.30 7.97 18.47
C PRO A 323 4.93 9.30 18.08
N THR A 324 4.25 10.40 18.42
CA THR A 324 4.79 11.75 18.26
C THR A 324 6.20 11.66 18.82
N ALA A 325 7.20 11.95 17.96
CA ALA A 325 8.59 11.86 18.35
C ALA A 325 8.74 12.50 19.74
N PRO A 326 9.41 11.85 20.70
CA PRO A 326 9.69 12.52 21.96
C PRO A 326 10.32 13.86 21.62
N GLY A 327 9.74 14.94 22.16
CA GLY A 327 10.37 16.25 22.09
C GLY A 327 11.83 16.13 22.55
N PRO A 328 12.71 17.02 22.07
CA PRO A 328 14.14 16.91 22.33
C PRO A 328 14.38 16.65 23.82
N LEU A 329 15.04 15.53 24.11
CA LEU A 329 15.42 15.16 25.46
C LEU A 329 16.28 16.29 26.02
N ASP A 330 15.76 16.92 27.08
CA ASP A 330 16.48 17.91 27.86
C ASP A 330 17.61 17.18 28.60
N ILE A 331 18.85 17.36 28.13
CA ILE A 331 20.04 16.64 28.63
C ILE A 331 20.45 17.17 30.03
N ASP A 332 19.83 18.24 30.52
CA ASP A 332 20.20 18.88 31.79
C ASP A 332 19.55 18.25 33.05
N ALA A 333 18.75 17.18 32.92
CA ALA A 333 18.03 16.57 34.04
C ALA A 333 18.60 15.22 34.54
N ILE A 334 19.74 14.74 34.03
CA ILE A 334 20.43 13.59 34.66
C ILE A 334 21.24 14.11 35.85
N GLY A 335 20.56 14.18 37.00
CA GLY A 335 21.19 14.38 38.29
C GLY A 335 22.28 13.33 38.53
N VAL A 336 23.49 13.80 38.73
CA VAL A 336 24.65 13.00 39.14
C VAL A 336 24.47 12.64 40.62
N GLU A 337 23.72 11.57 40.90
CA GLU A 337 23.74 10.89 42.20
C GLU A 337 23.57 9.38 42.02
N ALA A 338 24.62 8.71 41.53
CA ALA A 338 24.82 7.27 41.71
C ALA A 338 26.25 6.87 41.36
N LEU A 339 27.23 7.35 42.13
CA LEU A 339 28.60 6.83 42.04
C LEU A 339 29.33 6.87 43.39
N GLU A 340 28.67 6.41 44.45
CA GLU A 340 29.33 6.05 45.71
C GLU A 340 28.71 4.78 46.31
N ALA A 341 28.94 3.62 45.68
CA ALA A 341 28.74 2.32 46.33
C ALA A 341 29.48 1.14 45.66
N VAL A 342 30.60 1.37 44.98
CA VAL A 342 31.50 0.28 44.56
C VAL A 342 32.95 0.66 44.87
N GLY A 343 33.37 0.28 46.09
CA GLY A 343 34.76 0.24 46.59
C GLY A 343 35.13 1.39 47.56
N ARG A 344 35.69 1.24 48.77
CA ARG A 344 36.37 0.11 49.44
C ARG A 344 37.14 -0.75 48.43
N ASN A 345 38.21 -0.25 47.81
CA ASN A 345 39.37 0.44 48.41
C ASN A 345 39.59 1.85 47.85
#